data_AF-A0A955VIC1-F1
#
_entry.id   AF-A0A955VIC1-F1
#
_cell.length_a   1.000
_cell.length_b   1.000
_cell.length_c   1.000
_cell.angle_alpha   90.00
_cell.angle_beta   90.00
_cell.angle_gamma   90.00
#
_symmetry.space_group_name_H-M   'P 1'
#
loop_
_entity.id
_entity.type
_entity.pdbx_description
1 polymer ?
#
loop_
_entity_poly.entity_id
_entity_poly.type
_entity_poly.pdbx_seq_one_letter_code
_entity_poly.pdbx_strand_id
1 'polypeptide(L)'
;DAPEQLQRRGEPWRGAFDLVMHDAFSPRSNPECWSDAFLHSIAETCTLGALLLSFSVASRVRRTLESERFDVRKPKGFGHKRERLWACKRDVPQKREEPE
;
A
#
# COMPACT_ATOMS: atom_id res chain seq x y z
N ASP A 1 -3.44 13.73 12.41
CA ASP A 1 -2.55 13.42 11.26
C ASP A 1 -3.24 12.40 10.32
N ALA A 2 -2.61 11.94 9.23
CA ALA A 2 -3.25 10.98 8.31
C ALA A 2 -3.55 9.61 8.94
N PRO A 3 -2.62 8.98 9.70
CA PRO A 3 -2.92 7.78 10.48
C PRO A 3 -4.11 7.93 11.43
N GLU A 4 -4.14 9.00 12.22
CA GLU A 4 -5.22 9.29 13.17
C GLU A 4 -6.55 9.52 12.44
N GLN A 5 -6.56 10.23 11.31
CA GLN A 5 -7.78 10.46 10.54
C GLN A 5 -8.35 9.18 9.95
N LEU A 6 -7.50 8.28 9.45
CA LEU A 6 -7.93 6.99 8.91
C LEU A 6 -8.54 6.13 10.02
N GLN A 7 -7.92 6.11 11.20
CA GLN A 7 -8.43 5.40 12.38
C GLN A 7 -9.76 5.97 12.88
N ARG A 8 -9.90 7.31 12.95
CA ARG A 8 -11.12 7.98 13.41
C ARG A 8 -12.32 7.75 12.49
N ARG A 9 -12.09 7.62 11.19
CA ARG A 9 -13.17 7.54 10.21
C ARG A 9 -13.78 6.13 10.07
N GLY A 10 -13.08 5.07 10.49
CA GLY A 10 -13.65 3.72 10.69
C GLY A 10 -14.27 3.03 9.46
N GLU A 11 -15.24 2.15 9.73
CA GLU A 11 -15.98 1.27 8.80
C GLU A 11 -16.48 1.87 7.47
N PRO A 12 -16.98 3.13 7.36
CA PRO A 12 -17.51 3.65 6.09
C PRO A 12 -16.50 3.68 4.93
N TRP A 13 -15.20 3.54 5.22
CA TRP A 13 -14.16 3.52 4.19
C TRP A 13 -13.67 2.11 3.84
N ARG A 14 -14.09 1.06 4.55
CA ARG A 14 -13.69 -0.31 4.22
C ARG A 14 -14.20 -0.70 2.85
N GLY A 15 -13.28 -1.12 1.98
CA GLY A 15 -13.60 -1.45 0.58
C GLY A 15 -14.28 -0.31 -0.18
N ALA A 16 -13.94 0.95 0.10
CA ALA A 16 -14.57 2.12 -0.53
C ALA A 16 -13.72 2.77 -1.64
N PHE A 17 -12.44 2.43 -1.75
CA PHE A 17 -11.54 3.07 -2.71
C PHE A 17 -11.04 2.13 -3.79
N ASP A 18 -11.23 2.55 -5.04
CA ASP A 18 -10.63 1.91 -6.23
C ASP A 18 -9.22 2.44 -6.53
N LEU A 19 -8.84 3.58 -5.96
CA LEU A 19 -7.54 4.21 -6.15
C LEU A 19 -7.05 4.87 -4.86
N VAL A 20 -5.81 4.54 -4.48
CA VAL A 20 -5.06 5.19 -3.41
C VAL A 20 -3.77 5.77 -3.97
N MET A 21 -3.57 7.07 -3.77
CA MET A 21 -2.29 7.74 -4.04
C MET A 21 -1.56 7.95 -2.71
N HIS A 22 -0.59 7.09 -2.43
CA HIS A 22 0.17 7.17 -1.20
C HIS A 22 1.43 8.03 -1.39
N ASP A 23 1.24 9.32 -1.16
CA ASP A 23 2.24 10.38 -1.37
C ASP A 23 2.54 11.14 -0.06
N ALA A 24 3.21 10.45 0.87
CA ALA A 24 3.75 11.06 2.08
C ALA A 24 5.19 11.54 1.84
N PHE A 25 5.76 12.31 2.77
CA PHE A 25 7.21 12.52 2.78
C PHE A 25 7.97 11.19 2.83
N SER A 26 9.26 11.19 2.47
CA SER A 26 10.07 9.98 2.36
C SER A 26 9.94 9.06 3.61
N PRO A 27 10.09 7.73 3.46
CA PRO A 27 10.04 6.81 4.59
C PRO A 27 11.00 7.12 5.74
N ARG A 28 12.09 7.83 5.45
CA ARG A 28 13.05 8.26 6.46
C ARG A 28 12.55 9.47 7.26
N SER A 29 11.82 10.38 6.62
CA SER A 29 11.39 11.66 7.21
C SER A 29 9.99 11.61 7.83
N ASN A 30 9.17 10.65 7.45
CA ASN A 30 7.82 10.46 7.98
C ASN A 30 7.53 8.96 8.14
N PRO A 31 8.25 8.24 9.02
CA PRO A 31 8.16 6.78 9.14
C PRO A 31 6.75 6.29 9.54
N GLU A 32 5.97 7.09 10.24
CA GLU A 32 4.62 6.78 10.69
C GLU A 32 3.67 6.48 9.52
N CYS A 33 3.74 7.28 8.46
CA CYS A 33 2.97 7.08 7.23
C CYS A 33 3.44 5.89 6.39
N TRP A 34 4.53 5.21 6.75
CA TRP A 34 4.99 3.99 6.07
C TRP A 34 5.10 2.80 7.02
N SER A 35 4.50 2.92 8.21
CA SER A 35 4.40 1.83 9.17
C SER A 35 3.51 0.72 8.61
N ASP A 36 3.79 -0.52 9.00
CA ASP A 36 3.00 -1.65 8.51
C ASP A 36 1.54 -1.50 8.92
N ALA A 37 1.30 -1.10 10.18
CA ALA A 37 -0.04 -0.81 10.70
C ALA A 37 -0.82 0.19 9.81
N PHE A 38 -0.18 1.27 9.38
CA PHE A 38 -0.86 2.26 8.53
C PHE A 38 -1.11 1.75 7.11
N LEU A 39 -0.15 1.01 6.54
CA LEU A 39 -0.32 0.38 5.22
C LEU A 39 -1.42 -0.70 5.24
N HIS A 40 -1.54 -1.47 6.33
CA HIS A 40 -2.66 -2.40 6.55
C HIS A 40 -3.99 -1.65 6.59
N SER A 41 -4.08 -0.54 7.35
CA SER A 41 -5.31 0.27 7.38
C SER A 41 -5.67 0.83 6.00
N ILE A 42 -4.69 1.25 5.19
CA ILE A 42 -4.93 1.65 3.80
C ILE A 42 -5.44 0.47 2.97
N ALA A 43 -4.86 -0.71 3.12
CA ALA A 43 -5.29 -1.89 2.39
C ALA A 43 -6.75 -2.25 2.69
N GLU A 44 -7.21 -2.14 3.94
CA GLU A 44 -8.60 -2.41 4.31
C GLU A 44 -9.60 -1.49 3.60
N THR A 45 -9.21 -0.27 3.27
CA THR A 45 -10.10 0.67 2.58
C THR A 45 -10.19 0.45 1.08
N CYS A 46 -9.31 -0.39 0.52
CA CYS A 46 -9.26 -0.66 -0.91
C CYS A 46 -10.27 -1.76 -1.33
N THR A 47 -10.99 -1.52 -2.44
CA THR A 47 -11.77 -2.55 -3.14
C THR A 47 -10.87 -3.61 -3.75
N LEU A 48 -11.44 -4.76 -4.13
CA LEU A 48 -10.73 -5.72 -4.97
C LEU A 48 -10.55 -5.12 -6.36
N GLY A 49 -9.34 -5.24 -6.92
CA GLY A 49 -8.94 -4.55 -8.15
C GLY A 49 -8.43 -3.12 -7.92
N ALA A 50 -8.50 -2.59 -6.69
CA ALA A 50 -8.03 -1.25 -6.40
C ALA A 50 -6.54 -1.08 -6.67
N LEU A 51 -6.17 0.11 -7.13
CA LEU A 51 -4.79 0.49 -7.39
C LEU A 51 -4.22 1.31 -6.23
N LEU A 52 -2.99 0.99 -5.82
CA LEU A 52 -2.20 1.84 -4.94
C LEU A 52 -0.94 2.30 -5.68
N LEU A 53 -0.74 3.61 -5.72
CA LEU A 53 0.39 4.27 -6.37
C LEU A 53 1.26 4.96 -5.33
N SER A 54 2.57 4.81 -5.45
CA SER A 54 3.53 5.57 -4.64
C SER A 54 4.84 5.80 -5.37
N PHE A 55 5.55 6.87 -5.02
CA PHE A 55 6.92 7.05 -5.50
C PHE A 55 7.93 6.16 -4.76
N SER A 56 7.60 5.69 -3.56
CA SER A 56 8.51 4.93 -2.71
C SER A 56 8.50 3.45 -3.09
N VAL A 57 9.69 2.87 -3.30
CA VAL A 57 9.87 1.43 -3.58
C VAL A 57 10.59 0.69 -2.45
N ALA A 58 10.56 1.26 -1.24
CA ALA A 58 11.20 0.68 -0.07
C ALA A 58 10.75 -0.76 0.16
N SER A 59 11.69 -1.64 0.52
CA SER A 59 11.43 -3.09 0.64
C SER A 59 10.34 -3.41 1.66
N ARG A 60 10.27 -2.67 2.77
CA ARG A 60 9.21 -2.79 3.78
C ARG A 60 7.83 -2.52 3.17
N VAL A 61 7.66 -1.37 2.52
CA VAL A 61 6.39 -0.97 1.89
C VAL A 61 5.90 -2.05 0.92
N ARG A 62 6.79 -2.57 0.07
CA ARG A 62 6.44 -3.61 -0.90
C ARG A 62 5.98 -4.91 -0.21
N ARG A 63 6.75 -5.39 0.77
CA ARG A 63 6.41 -6.62 1.51
C ARG A 63 5.07 -6.51 2.24
N THR A 64 4.79 -5.36 2.85
CA THR A 64 3.52 -5.12 3.54
C THR A 64 2.34 -5.09 2.56
N LEU A 65 2.50 -4.46 1.40
CA LEU A 65 1.46 -4.49 0.36
C LEU A 65 1.27 -5.90 -0.21
N GLU A 66 2.36 -6.65 -0.43
CA GLU A 66 2.30 -8.04 -0.88
C GLU A 66 1.54 -8.93 0.13
N SER A 67 1.76 -8.76 1.44
CA SER A 67 1.01 -9.47 2.50
C SER A 67 -0.48 -9.09 2.51
N GLU A 68 -0.81 -7.87 2.09
CA GLU A 68 -2.18 -7.37 1.95
C GLU A 68 -2.83 -7.69 0.60
N ARG A 69 -2.36 -8.76 -0.05
CA ARG A 69 -2.89 -9.28 -1.33
C ARG A 69 -2.72 -8.34 -2.51
N PHE A 70 -1.83 -7.35 -2.44
CA PHE A 70 -1.48 -6.59 -3.62
C PHE A 70 -0.49 -7.34 -4.51
N ASP A 71 -0.72 -7.33 -5.82
CA ASP A 71 0.31 -7.58 -6.84
C ASP A 71 1.15 -6.30 -6.99
N VAL A 72 2.38 -6.32 -6.49
CA VAL A 72 3.27 -5.16 -6.46
C VAL A 72 4.24 -5.18 -7.63
N ARG A 73 4.27 -4.10 -8.39
CA ARG A 73 5.14 -3.87 -9.54
C ARG A 73 6.03 -2.65 -9.32
N LYS A 74 7.21 -2.71 -9.94
CA LYS A 74 8.21 -1.63 -9.91
C LYS A 74 8.49 -1.08 -11.30
N PRO A 75 7.51 -0.44 -11.97
CA PRO A 75 7.76 0.17 -13.27
C PRO A 75 8.84 1.28 -13.16
N LYS A 76 9.42 1.62 -14.31
CA LYS A 76 10.39 2.72 -14.41
C LYS A 76 9.81 4.00 -13.80
N GLY A 77 10.61 4.67 -12.97
CA GLY A 77 10.23 5.95 -12.39
C GLY A 77 10.23 7.08 -13.43
N PHE A 78 9.73 8.24 -13.03
CA PHE A 78 9.72 9.44 -13.88
C PHE A 78 10.98 10.28 -13.66
N GLY A 79 11.52 10.87 -14.73
CA GLY A 79 12.74 11.68 -14.69
C GLY A 79 13.93 10.89 -14.15
N HIS A 80 14.57 11.40 -13.11
CA HIS A 80 15.72 10.76 -12.46
C HIS A 80 15.33 9.62 -11.49
N LYS A 81 14.04 9.41 -11.20
CA LYS A 81 13.63 8.31 -10.32
C LYS A 81 13.80 6.98 -11.05
N ARG A 82 14.55 6.05 -10.45
CA ARG A 82 14.83 4.73 -11.02
C ARG A 82 13.56 3.90 -11.20
N GLU A 83 12.77 3.80 -10.13
CA GLU A 83 11.54 3.00 -10.07
C GLU A 83 10.45 3.80 -9.35
N ARG A 84 9.20 3.38 -9.54
CA ARG A 84 8.03 3.79 -8.75
C ARG A 84 7.24 2.54 -8.36
N LEU A 85 6.31 2.66 -7.43
CA LEU A 85 5.48 1.55 -6.97
C LEU A 85 4.09 1.63 -7.58
N TRP A 86 3.65 0.52 -8.16
CA TRP A 86 2.27 0.31 -8.58
C TRP A 86 1.80 -1.03 -8.01
N ALA A 87 0.73 -1.01 -7.25
CA ALA A 87 0.16 -2.18 -6.60
C ALA A 87 -1.32 -2.33 -6.99
N CYS A 88 -1.77 -3.56 -7.25
CA CYS A 88 -3.17 -3.87 -7.54
C CYS A 88 -3.70 -4.91 -6.56
N LYS A 89 -4.78 -4.61 -5.83
CA LYS A 89 -5.35 -5.53 -4.83
C LYS A 89 -6.02 -6.70 -5.53
N ARG A 90 -5.56 -7.93 -5.29
CA ARG A 90 -6.08 -9.13 -5.95
C ARG A 90 -7.32 -9.68 -5.26
N ASP A 91 -8.21 -10.23 -6.07
CA ASP A 91 -9.38 -11.00 -5.65
C ASP A 91 -9.00 -12.38 -5.06
N VAL A 92 -7.85 -12.93 -5.48
CA VAL A 92 -7.43 -14.28 -5.06
C VAL A 92 -6.54 -14.24 -3.81
N PRO A 93 -6.79 -15.05 -2.78
CA PRO A 93 -5.88 -15.19 -1.65
C PRO A 93 -4.49 -15.64 -2.14
N GLN A 94 -3.45 -14.94 -1.67
CA GLN A 94 -2.06 -15.35 -1.89
C GLN A 94 -1.90 -16.80 -1.42
N LYS A 95 -1.35 -17.68 -2.27
CA LYS A 95 -1.00 -19.06 -1.92
C LYS A 95 -0.10 -18.98 -0.68
N ARG A 96 -0.57 -19.44 0.49
CA ARG A 96 0.30 -19.60 1.66
C ARG A 96 1.38 -20.59 1.25
N GLU A 97 2.64 -20.18 1.29
CA GLU A 97 3.74 -21.14 1.28
C GLU A 97 3.55 -22.02 2.52
N GLU A 98 3.20 -23.29 2.30
CA GLU A 98 3.17 -24.30 3.35
C GLU A 98 4.62 -24.53 3.79
N PRO A 99 4.96 -24.37 5.09
CA PRO A 99 6.27 -24.77 5.56
C PRO A 99 6.38 -26.29 5.44
N GLU A 100 7.48 -26.74 4.82
CA GLU A 100 7.92 -28.14 4.73
C GLU A 100 8.23 -28.72 6.13
#